data_AF-A0A355X4Y9-F1
#
_entry.id   AF-A0A355X4Y9-F1
#
_cell.length_a   1.000
_cell.length_b   1.000
_cell.length_c   1.000
_cell.angle_alpha   90.00
_cell.angle_beta   90.00
_cell.angle_gamma   90.00
#
_symmetry.space_group_name_H-M   'P 1'
#
loop_
_entity.id
_entity.type
_entity.pdbx_description
1 polymer ?
#
loop_
_entity_poly.entity_id
_entity_poly.type
_entity_poly.pdbx_seq_one_letter_code
_entity_poly.pdbx_strand_id
1 'polypeptide(L)'
;MDNFNEKNLTKHKLWKKVLCVFLSIIIAFGTFVALTVGSSRLQDWLGIQSMLSAYAAEIVDTKSAVAVDEESMLADHHIIDLENRDGSNTVYLFSEPISYTDENGNLKTKDISVEKQADKALKNKGYEYTNGQNDYRINFSANSDKGLLISFEDYTYSIIPQGKSHSEGQKNTSAFLNENFDVFEYENIYGEGTNLKFYPQLNGVKDEIVLNSNIGQNIFSFELKTENCTAVLNDSGTISLIDKDNNEVQSFQAPFAYDCEYIFGVNDEHYSLCKYDLKEISQGNYLLSIAVDSDWLNADTTSYPVIIDPTTSHISNMYDLPIHTKRTTTGATVDNNSVGTSTELGTSRTLVKFQKPSEIKAYAKINSAYYWTRELTGRTSNFTCGIYKITSSWNENNLWSTRPTYNGTQITARNINSASTDSSTNPPCLNTDNQ
;
A
#
# COMPACT_ATOMS: atom_id res chain seq x y z
N MET A 1 -27.76 -24.45 -84.24
CA MET A 1 -26.41 -23.91 -84.04
C MET A 1 -26.56 -22.56 -83.39
N ASP A 2 -25.94 -22.45 -82.22
CA ASP A 2 -25.36 -21.28 -81.56
C ASP A 2 -26.22 -19.99 -81.40
N ASN A 3 -26.69 -19.60 -80.20
CA ASN A 3 -25.96 -19.21 -78.98
C ASN A 3 -25.35 -17.78 -79.11
N PHE A 4 -25.95 -16.77 -78.46
CA PHE A 4 -25.34 -16.02 -77.34
C PHE A 4 -26.12 -14.74 -76.94
N ASN A 5 -26.49 -14.70 -75.66
CA ASN A 5 -26.51 -13.57 -74.71
C ASN A 5 -27.17 -12.22 -75.07
N GLU A 6 -28.18 -11.85 -74.27
CA GLU A 6 -28.06 -10.61 -73.48
C GLU A 6 -28.80 -10.65 -72.13
N LYS A 7 -27.99 -10.49 -71.07
CA LYS A 7 -28.26 -9.88 -69.73
C LYS A 7 -29.44 -10.40 -68.90
N ASN A 8 -29.14 -11.39 -68.07
CA ASN A 8 -29.83 -11.60 -66.79
C ASN A 8 -29.53 -10.42 -65.83
N LEU A 9 -30.46 -9.47 -65.75
CA LEU A 9 -30.54 -8.52 -64.64
C LEU A 9 -30.92 -9.28 -63.36
N THR A 10 -29.93 -9.64 -62.56
CA THR A 10 -30.15 -10.20 -61.22
C THR A 10 -30.90 -9.19 -60.36
N LYS A 11 -32.22 -9.37 -60.23
CA LYS A 11 -33.06 -8.74 -59.20
C LYS A 11 -32.50 -9.11 -57.83
N HIS A 12 -31.69 -8.24 -57.23
CA HIS A 12 -31.21 -8.45 -55.87
C HIS A 12 -32.40 -8.51 -54.90
N LYS A 13 -32.56 -9.65 -54.23
CA LYS A 13 -33.61 -9.87 -53.21
C LYS A 13 -33.54 -8.76 -52.16
N LEU A 14 -34.69 -8.23 -51.75
CA LEU A 14 -34.85 -7.06 -50.87
C LEU A 14 -33.97 -7.13 -49.61
N TRP A 15 -33.83 -8.31 -49.01
CA TRP A 15 -32.98 -8.53 -47.82
C TRP A 15 -31.49 -8.24 -48.05
N LYS A 16 -30.97 -8.47 -49.26
CA LYS A 16 -29.58 -8.10 -49.60
C LYS A 16 -29.39 -6.58 -49.65
N LYS A 17 -30.41 -5.83 -50.08
CA LYS A 17 -30.37 -4.36 -50.04
C LYS A 17 -30.42 -3.83 -48.61
N VAL A 18 -31.27 -4.42 -47.76
CA VAL A 18 -31.35 -4.08 -46.33
C VAL A 18 -30.04 -4.41 -45.61
N LEU A 19 -29.45 -5.58 -45.87
CA LEU A 19 -28.18 -5.98 -45.29
C LEU A 19 -27.03 -5.06 -45.74
N CYS A 20 -26.98 -4.69 -47.03
CA CYS A 20 -25.99 -3.73 -47.51
C CYS A 20 -26.17 -2.36 -46.85
N VAL A 21 -27.40 -1.85 -46.70
CA VAL A 21 -27.66 -0.57 -46.00
C VAL A 21 -27.24 -0.67 -44.53
N PHE A 22 -27.54 -1.78 -43.86
CA PHE A 22 -27.14 -2.00 -42.47
C PHE A 22 -25.61 -2.07 -42.32
N LEU A 23 -24.91 -2.78 -43.21
CA LEU A 23 -23.45 -2.82 -43.26
C LEU A 23 -22.85 -1.44 -43.58
N SER A 24 -23.44 -0.68 -44.50
CA SER A 24 -22.99 0.68 -44.79
C SER A 24 -23.18 1.62 -43.60
N ILE A 25 -24.25 1.43 -42.82
CA ILE A 25 -24.48 2.18 -41.56
C ILE A 25 -23.48 1.76 -40.50
N ILE A 26 -23.17 0.46 -40.34
CA ILE A 26 -22.12 0.00 -39.40
C ILE A 26 -20.75 0.52 -39.80
N ILE A 27 -20.41 0.48 -41.10
CA ILE A 27 -19.15 1.00 -41.59
C ILE A 27 -19.12 2.52 -41.37
N ALA A 28 -20.14 3.26 -41.79
CA ALA A 28 -20.20 4.70 -41.59
C ALA A 28 -20.21 5.11 -40.12
N PHE A 29 -20.84 4.32 -39.23
CA PHE A 29 -20.80 4.52 -37.79
C PHE A 29 -19.42 4.15 -37.22
N GLY A 30 -18.78 3.11 -37.71
CA GLY A 30 -17.40 2.75 -37.38
C GLY A 30 -16.40 3.80 -37.84
N THR A 31 -16.57 4.38 -39.04
CA THR A 31 -15.76 5.50 -39.53
C THR A 31 -16.10 6.78 -38.80
N PHE A 32 -17.35 7.03 -38.45
CA PHE A 32 -17.77 8.19 -37.66
C PHE A 32 -17.20 8.11 -36.25
N VAL A 33 -17.25 6.94 -35.60
CA VAL A 33 -16.56 6.68 -34.32
C VAL A 33 -15.06 6.85 -34.52
N ALA A 34 -14.43 6.25 -35.53
CA ALA A 34 -12.99 6.46 -35.77
C ALA A 34 -12.62 7.93 -36.07
N LEU A 35 -13.50 8.73 -36.66
CA LEU A 35 -13.26 10.14 -37.00
C LEU A 35 -13.65 11.12 -35.87
N THR A 36 -14.60 10.77 -35.01
CA THR A 36 -15.05 11.60 -33.88
C THR A 36 -14.48 11.17 -32.53
N VAL A 37 -14.04 9.91 -32.45
CA VAL A 37 -13.53 9.22 -31.25
C VAL A 37 -12.06 8.78 -31.44
N GLY A 38 -11.52 8.79 -32.66
CA GLY A 38 -10.08 8.71 -32.94
C GLY A 38 -9.32 10.01 -32.62
N SER A 39 -9.77 10.78 -31.63
CA SER A 39 -8.94 11.80 -31.01
C SER A 39 -7.94 11.10 -30.10
N SER A 40 -6.64 11.39 -30.22
CA SER A 40 -5.59 10.95 -29.28
C SER A 40 -6.09 10.99 -27.83
N ARG A 41 -6.79 12.07 -27.46
CA ARG A 41 -7.37 12.29 -26.12
C ARG A 41 -8.24 11.17 -25.54
N LEU A 42 -9.01 10.41 -26.34
CA LEU A 42 -9.75 9.27 -25.75
C LEU A 42 -8.80 8.10 -25.54
N GLN A 43 -7.91 7.85 -26.48
CA GLN A 43 -6.91 6.79 -26.38
C GLN A 43 -5.96 7.06 -25.21
N ASP A 44 -5.53 8.31 -25.02
CA ASP A 44 -4.68 8.73 -23.92
C ASP A 44 -5.43 8.62 -22.57
N TRP A 45 -6.71 9.02 -22.53
CA TRP A 45 -7.55 8.84 -21.33
C TRP A 45 -7.79 7.36 -20.98
N LEU A 46 -8.06 6.51 -21.98
CA LEU A 46 -8.16 5.07 -21.79
C LEU A 46 -6.81 4.47 -21.37
N GLY A 47 -5.70 5.02 -21.86
CA GLY A 47 -4.34 4.67 -21.46
C GLY A 47 -4.13 4.91 -19.96
N ILE A 48 -4.39 6.13 -19.48
CA ILE A 48 -4.33 6.48 -18.05
C ILE A 48 -5.20 5.52 -17.22
N GLN A 49 -6.45 5.31 -17.62
CA GLN A 49 -7.38 4.44 -16.88
C GLN A 49 -6.95 2.97 -16.90
N SER A 50 -6.30 2.51 -17.97
CA SER A 50 -5.79 1.15 -18.07
C SER A 50 -4.51 0.93 -17.25
N MET A 51 -3.73 2.00 -17.02
CA MET A 51 -2.54 1.96 -16.18
C MET A 51 -2.92 1.95 -14.71
N LEU A 52 -3.86 2.80 -14.30
CA LEU A 52 -4.26 2.95 -12.90
C LEU A 52 -5.03 1.74 -12.38
N SER A 53 -4.58 1.24 -11.23
CA SER A 53 -5.30 0.32 -10.35
C SER A 53 -6.47 1.03 -9.67
N ALA A 54 -7.39 0.25 -9.09
CA ALA A 54 -8.48 0.84 -8.30
C ALA A 54 -7.91 1.63 -7.11
N TYR A 55 -6.90 1.06 -6.43
CA TYR A 55 -6.17 1.73 -5.36
C TYR A 55 -5.57 3.09 -5.78
N ALA A 56 -4.82 3.14 -6.88
CA ALA A 56 -4.20 4.39 -7.32
C ALA A 56 -5.24 5.42 -7.76
N ALA A 57 -6.35 4.98 -8.37
CA ALA A 57 -7.42 5.86 -8.84
C ALA A 57 -8.19 6.57 -7.70
N GLU A 58 -8.17 6.02 -6.48
CA GLU A 58 -8.74 6.69 -5.30
C GLU A 58 -7.87 7.86 -4.80
N ILE A 59 -6.56 7.80 -5.06
CA ILE A 59 -5.57 8.76 -4.56
C ILE A 59 -5.23 9.84 -5.60
N VAL A 60 -5.21 9.46 -6.89
CA VAL A 60 -4.74 10.29 -8.00
C VAL A 60 -5.88 11.02 -8.68
N ASP A 61 -5.83 12.37 -8.72
CA ASP A 61 -6.79 13.17 -9.48
C ASP A 61 -6.35 13.29 -10.95
N THR A 62 -7.08 12.61 -11.83
CA THR A 62 -6.81 12.58 -13.27
C THR A 62 -7.65 13.58 -14.07
N LYS A 63 -8.44 14.46 -13.45
CA LYS A 63 -9.39 15.34 -14.17
C LYS A 63 -8.70 16.27 -15.18
N SER A 64 -7.54 16.81 -14.84
CA SER A 64 -6.75 17.70 -15.69
C SER A 64 -5.79 16.97 -16.62
N ALA A 65 -5.54 15.68 -16.37
CA ALA A 65 -4.57 14.89 -17.12
C ALA A 65 -5.03 14.63 -18.57
N VAL A 66 -4.06 14.59 -19.47
CA VAL A 66 -4.21 14.12 -20.85
C VAL A 66 -3.39 12.88 -21.13
N ALA A 67 -2.24 12.72 -20.48
CA ALA A 67 -1.36 11.56 -20.64
C ALA A 67 -0.59 11.28 -19.34
N VAL A 68 0.17 10.18 -19.36
CA VAL A 68 1.17 9.83 -18.35
C VAL A 68 2.55 10.04 -18.99
N ASP A 69 3.49 10.60 -18.24
CA ASP A 69 4.91 10.59 -18.64
C ASP A 69 5.49 9.19 -18.33
N GLU A 70 5.37 8.28 -19.30
CA GLU A 70 5.84 6.90 -19.16
C GLU A 70 7.37 6.83 -18.99
N GLU A 71 8.13 7.71 -19.63
CA GLU A 71 9.60 7.73 -19.50
C GLU A 71 10.01 8.08 -18.07
N SER A 72 9.35 9.09 -17.48
CA SER A 72 9.50 9.51 -16.09
C SER A 72 9.17 8.37 -15.11
N MET A 73 8.03 7.70 -15.29
CA MET A 73 7.62 6.60 -14.41
C MET A 73 8.44 5.30 -14.58
N LEU A 74 9.04 5.08 -15.76
CA LEU A 74 9.99 3.98 -15.96
C LEU A 74 11.36 4.30 -15.33
N ALA A 75 11.70 5.59 -15.17
CA ALA A 75 12.91 6.02 -14.50
C ALA A 75 12.78 6.00 -12.96
N ASP A 76 11.58 6.21 -12.43
CA ASP A 76 11.29 6.13 -10.99
C ASP A 76 9.90 5.52 -10.72
N HIS A 77 9.88 4.32 -10.15
CA HIS A 77 8.63 3.63 -9.82
C HIS A 77 7.88 4.20 -8.59
N HIS A 78 8.44 5.19 -7.89
CA HIS A 78 7.82 5.86 -6.74
C HIS A 78 6.90 7.01 -7.14
N ILE A 79 6.76 7.29 -8.43
CA ILE A 79 5.95 8.40 -8.91
C ILE A 79 4.81 7.95 -9.83
N ILE A 80 3.78 8.80 -9.87
CA ILE A 80 2.82 8.87 -10.98
C ILE A 80 2.92 10.28 -11.56
N ASP A 81 3.37 10.39 -12.80
CA ASP A 81 3.60 11.67 -13.48
C ASP A 81 2.55 11.89 -14.57
N LEU A 82 1.69 12.88 -14.36
CA LEU A 82 0.57 13.20 -15.24
C LEU A 82 0.85 14.49 -16.02
N GLU A 83 0.75 14.40 -17.34
CA GLU A 83 0.77 15.57 -18.22
C GLU A 83 -0.63 16.21 -18.25
N ASN A 84 -0.74 17.50 -17.91
CA ASN A 84 -2.02 18.21 -17.87
C ASN A 84 -2.34 18.93 -19.18
N ARG A 85 -3.64 19.19 -19.41
CA ARG A 85 -4.15 19.95 -20.57
C ARG A 85 -3.54 21.34 -20.75
N ASP A 86 -3.09 21.97 -19.68
CA ASP A 86 -2.51 23.31 -19.70
C ASP A 86 -0.99 23.33 -19.95
N GLY A 87 -0.38 22.16 -20.17
CA GLY A 87 1.06 22.00 -20.39
C GLY A 87 1.89 21.94 -19.11
N SER A 88 1.26 21.90 -17.92
CA SER A 88 1.93 21.57 -16.66
C SER A 88 1.97 20.06 -16.42
N ASN A 89 2.83 19.60 -15.51
CA ASN A 89 2.82 18.23 -15.00
C ASN A 89 2.35 18.20 -13.54
N THR A 90 1.64 17.15 -13.16
CA THR A 90 1.30 16.82 -11.77
C THR A 90 2.00 15.52 -11.39
N VAL A 91 2.93 15.58 -10.44
CA VAL A 91 3.65 14.41 -9.93
C VAL A 91 3.11 14.02 -8.55
N TYR A 92 2.68 12.79 -8.42
CA TYR A 92 2.38 12.14 -7.15
C TYR A 92 3.61 11.34 -6.70
N LEU A 93 3.97 11.46 -5.42
CA LEU A 93 5.14 10.84 -4.81
C LEU A 93 4.71 9.85 -3.74
N PHE A 94 5.24 8.64 -3.82
CA PHE A 94 4.92 7.53 -2.91
C PHE A 94 6.19 7.09 -2.16
N SER A 95 6.03 6.62 -0.92
CA SER A 95 7.13 6.14 -0.06
C SER A 95 7.64 4.75 -0.44
N GLU A 96 6.93 4.07 -1.32
CA GLU A 96 7.27 2.77 -1.87
C GLU A 96 6.89 2.74 -3.36
N PRO A 97 7.47 1.83 -4.18
CA PRO A 97 7.13 1.73 -5.58
C PRO A 97 5.62 1.53 -5.78
N ILE A 98 4.98 2.45 -6.50
CA ILE A 98 3.55 2.39 -6.85
C ILE A 98 3.33 1.86 -8.26
N SER A 99 4.33 1.94 -9.14
CA SER A 99 4.25 1.46 -10.52
C SER A 99 5.21 0.32 -10.79
N TYR A 100 4.92 -0.43 -11.85
CA TYR A 100 5.76 -1.52 -12.36
C TYR A 100 5.46 -1.77 -13.85
N THR A 101 6.35 -2.50 -14.51
CA THR A 101 6.14 -2.98 -15.88
C THR A 101 5.63 -4.43 -15.85
N ASP A 102 4.45 -4.67 -16.43
CA ASP A 102 3.86 -6.01 -16.49
C ASP A 102 4.60 -6.94 -17.47
N GLU A 103 4.23 -8.23 -17.46
CA GLU A 103 4.81 -9.26 -18.34
C GLU A 103 4.65 -8.98 -19.85
N ASN A 104 3.73 -8.08 -20.22
CA ASN A 104 3.49 -7.66 -21.59
C ASN A 104 4.24 -6.37 -21.96
N GLY A 105 5.02 -5.81 -21.03
CA GLY A 105 5.78 -4.58 -21.21
C GLY A 105 4.96 -3.30 -20.97
N ASN A 106 3.76 -3.39 -20.39
CA ASN A 106 2.94 -2.20 -20.10
C ASN A 106 3.21 -1.67 -18.70
N LEU A 107 3.27 -0.35 -18.57
CA LEU A 107 3.29 0.32 -17.27
C LEU A 107 1.93 0.17 -16.58
N LYS A 108 1.96 -0.20 -15.30
CA LYS A 108 0.79 -0.38 -14.42
C LYS A 108 1.06 0.21 -13.05
N THR A 109 0.02 0.61 -12.33
CA THR A 109 0.12 0.89 -10.90
C THR A 109 -0.35 -0.31 -10.08
N LYS A 110 0.26 -0.51 -8.92
CA LYS A 110 0.01 -1.64 -8.02
C LYS A 110 -1.36 -1.53 -7.34
N ASP A 111 -1.99 -2.66 -7.12
CA ASP A 111 -3.28 -2.82 -6.43
C ASP A 111 -3.10 -3.71 -5.19
N ILE A 112 -3.94 -3.46 -4.18
CA ILE A 112 -3.95 -4.13 -2.88
C ILE A 112 -5.28 -4.85 -2.62
N SER A 113 -6.17 -4.94 -3.62
CA SER A 113 -7.39 -5.73 -3.55
C SER A 113 -7.09 -7.22 -3.35
N VAL A 114 -8.06 -7.98 -2.82
CA VAL A 114 -8.04 -9.44 -2.84
C VAL A 114 -8.98 -9.94 -3.94
N GLU A 115 -8.44 -10.71 -4.88
CA GLU A 115 -9.12 -11.18 -6.08
C GLU A 115 -9.08 -12.71 -6.20
N LYS A 116 -9.95 -13.27 -7.03
CA LYS A 116 -9.89 -14.70 -7.35
C LYS A 116 -8.73 -14.98 -8.29
N GLN A 117 -8.00 -16.07 -8.02
CA GLN A 117 -6.87 -16.48 -8.83
C GLN A 117 -7.30 -16.81 -10.27
N ALA A 118 -6.72 -16.10 -11.24
CA ALA A 118 -6.93 -16.37 -12.66
C ALA A 118 -6.02 -17.51 -13.16
N ASP A 119 -4.79 -17.59 -12.67
CA ASP A 119 -3.79 -18.58 -13.06
C ASP A 119 -4.22 -20.01 -12.65
N LYS A 120 -4.33 -20.89 -13.64
CA LYS A 120 -4.70 -22.30 -13.43
C LYS A 120 -3.63 -23.09 -12.70
N ALA A 121 -2.34 -22.80 -12.91
CA ALA A 121 -1.25 -23.49 -12.24
C ALA A 121 -1.26 -23.20 -10.73
N LEU A 122 -1.42 -21.93 -10.35
CA LEU A 122 -1.53 -21.52 -8.94
C LEU A 122 -2.80 -22.07 -8.27
N LYS A 123 -3.95 -22.05 -8.97
CA LYS A 123 -5.17 -22.72 -8.49
C LYS A 123 -4.96 -24.22 -8.26
N ASN A 124 -4.31 -24.92 -9.18
CA ASN A 124 -4.03 -26.35 -9.02
C ASN A 124 -3.04 -26.64 -7.87
N LYS A 125 -2.17 -25.67 -7.56
CA LYS A 125 -1.33 -25.69 -6.35
C LYS A 125 -2.11 -25.34 -5.07
N GLY A 126 -3.39 -24.98 -5.17
CA GLY A 126 -4.30 -24.66 -4.06
C GLY A 126 -4.19 -23.22 -3.58
N TYR A 127 -3.90 -22.28 -4.46
CA TYR A 127 -4.01 -20.85 -4.18
C TYR A 127 -5.20 -20.29 -4.96
N GLU A 128 -6.34 -20.14 -4.29
CA GLU A 128 -7.62 -19.77 -4.89
C GLU A 128 -7.78 -18.26 -5.06
N TYR A 129 -6.97 -17.46 -4.35
CA TYR A 129 -7.01 -16.00 -4.35
C TYR A 129 -5.62 -15.41 -4.57
N THR A 130 -5.59 -14.14 -4.96
CA THR A 130 -4.36 -13.35 -5.13
C THR A 130 -4.64 -11.86 -4.93
N ASN A 131 -3.61 -11.02 -4.86
CA ASN A 131 -3.81 -9.57 -4.89
C ASN A 131 -4.15 -9.06 -6.31
N GLY A 132 -4.70 -7.86 -6.44
CA GLY A 132 -4.92 -7.20 -7.74
C GLY A 132 -3.62 -6.99 -8.54
N GLN A 133 -3.68 -6.21 -9.63
CA GLN A 133 -2.51 -6.01 -10.51
C GLN A 133 -1.27 -5.52 -9.73
N ASN A 134 -0.19 -6.31 -9.71
CA ASN A 134 1.01 -6.05 -8.91
C ASN A 134 2.13 -7.00 -9.39
N ASP A 135 3.39 -6.59 -9.31
CA ASP A 135 4.60 -7.43 -9.49
C ASP A 135 5.05 -8.10 -8.18
N TYR A 136 4.64 -7.55 -7.03
CA TYR A 136 4.67 -8.21 -5.73
C TYR A 136 3.43 -9.10 -5.60
N ARG A 137 3.53 -10.35 -6.06
CA ARG A 137 2.40 -11.30 -6.09
C ARG A 137 2.20 -11.95 -4.74
N ILE A 138 1.00 -11.78 -4.18
CA ILE A 138 0.56 -12.47 -2.97
C ILE A 138 -0.51 -13.46 -3.38
N ASN A 139 -0.31 -14.74 -3.10
CA ASN A 139 -1.25 -15.81 -3.43
C ASN A 139 -1.76 -16.44 -2.15
N PHE A 140 -3.08 -16.44 -1.97
CA PHE A 140 -3.71 -16.92 -0.74
C PHE A 140 -4.39 -18.26 -0.99
N SER A 141 -4.17 -19.21 -0.06
CA SER A 141 -4.87 -20.49 -0.05
C SER A 141 -6.07 -20.43 0.88
N ALA A 142 -7.20 -21.03 0.50
CA ALA A 142 -8.24 -21.31 1.47
C ALA A 142 -7.80 -22.39 2.49
N ASN A 143 -6.79 -23.19 2.16
CA ASN A 143 -6.22 -24.17 3.09
C ASN A 143 -5.13 -23.52 3.96
N SER A 144 -5.41 -23.37 5.26
CA SER A 144 -4.44 -22.83 6.24
C SER A 144 -3.10 -23.58 6.30
N ASP A 145 -3.05 -24.87 5.95
CA ASP A 145 -1.81 -25.67 5.87
C ASP A 145 -0.90 -25.24 4.70
N LYS A 146 -1.39 -24.39 3.79
CA LYS A 146 -0.63 -23.80 2.68
C LYS A 146 -0.35 -22.31 2.87
N GLY A 147 -1.20 -21.62 3.64
CA GLY A 147 -1.03 -20.20 3.95
C GLY A 147 -0.93 -19.31 2.70
N LEU A 148 0.04 -18.40 2.73
CA LEU A 148 0.35 -17.48 1.65
C LEU A 148 1.60 -17.93 0.89
N LEU A 149 1.63 -17.73 -0.42
CA LEU A 149 2.83 -17.76 -1.26
C LEU A 149 3.04 -16.39 -1.87
N ILE A 150 4.17 -15.78 -1.54
CA ILE A 150 4.59 -14.47 -2.01
C ILE A 150 5.70 -14.65 -3.04
N SER A 151 5.66 -13.88 -4.13
CA SER A 151 6.67 -13.88 -5.17
C SER A 151 6.90 -12.46 -5.69
N PHE A 152 8.16 -12.04 -5.74
CA PHE A 152 8.58 -10.74 -6.23
C PHE A 152 10.01 -10.86 -6.76
N GLU A 153 10.31 -10.19 -7.87
CA GLU A 153 11.57 -10.40 -8.60
C GLU A 153 11.88 -11.90 -8.78
N ASP A 154 13.05 -12.36 -8.33
CA ASP A 154 13.47 -13.77 -8.35
C ASP A 154 13.28 -14.47 -6.98
N TYR A 155 12.62 -13.83 -6.01
CA TYR A 155 12.47 -14.32 -4.65
C TYR A 155 11.07 -14.87 -4.40
N THR A 156 10.99 -15.92 -3.58
CA THR A 156 9.72 -16.38 -3.04
C THR A 156 9.82 -16.65 -1.55
N TYR A 157 8.71 -16.42 -0.84
CA TYR A 157 8.56 -16.91 0.51
C TYR A 157 7.10 -17.31 0.79
N SER A 158 6.89 -18.18 1.76
CA SER A 158 5.56 -18.58 2.22
C SER A 158 5.42 -18.35 3.71
N ILE A 159 4.24 -17.85 4.13
CA ILE A 159 3.85 -17.69 5.53
C ILE A 159 2.69 -18.66 5.78
N ILE A 160 2.91 -19.67 6.63
CA ILE A 160 1.94 -20.75 6.87
C ILE A 160 1.61 -20.80 8.36
N PRO A 161 0.40 -20.43 8.80
CA PRO A 161 0.06 -20.41 10.23
C PRO A 161 0.14 -21.81 10.84
N GLN A 162 0.77 -21.92 12.02
CA GLN A 162 0.88 -23.14 12.80
C GLN A 162 -0.16 -23.12 13.93
N GLY A 163 -1.41 -23.16 13.52
CA GLY A 163 -2.59 -23.18 14.38
C GLY A 163 -2.85 -24.53 15.05
N LYS A 164 -3.78 -24.54 16.02
CA LYS A 164 -4.28 -25.80 16.64
C LYS A 164 -5.42 -26.43 15.85
N SER A 165 -6.06 -25.65 14.98
CA SER A 165 -7.22 -26.02 14.19
C SER A 165 -6.94 -25.78 12.72
N HIS A 166 -7.51 -26.62 11.86
CA HIS A 166 -7.61 -26.27 10.45
C HIS A 166 -8.68 -25.18 10.29
N SER A 167 -8.31 -24.07 9.64
CA SER A 167 -9.21 -22.97 9.31
C SER A 167 -9.27 -22.79 7.79
N GLU A 168 -10.47 -22.51 7.27
CA GLU A 168 -10.68 -22.17 5.87
C GLU A 168 -10.49 -20.65 5.70
N GLY A 169 -9.49 -20.28 4.89
CA GLY A 169 -9.19 -18.90 4.56
C GLY A 169 -10.17 -18.33 3.55
N GLN A 170 -10.60 -17.09 3.74
CA GLN A 170 -11.52 -16.41 2.83
C GLN A 170 -11.23 -14.92 2.71
N LYS A 171 -11.64 -14.33 1.58
CA LYS A 171 -11.71 -12.88 1.43
C LYS A 171 -12.74 -12.32 2.41
N ASN A 172 -12.35 -11.29 3.16
CA ASN A 172 -13.23 -10.50 4.00
C ASN A 172 -12.92 -9.00 3.85
N THR A 173 -13.58 -8.16 4.65
CA THR A 173 -13.34 -6.72 4.72
C THR A 173 -13.10 -6.30 6.16
N SER A 174 -12.04 -5.52 6.39
CA SER A 174 -11.74 -4.90 7.69
C SER A 174 -12.00 -3.40 7.61
N ALA A 175 -12.68 -2.83 8.60
CA ALA A 175 -12.97 -1.40 8.65
C ALA A 175 -11.98 -0.68 9.56
N PHE A 176 -11.33 0.35 9.05
CA PHE A 176 -10.44 1.21 9.83
C PHE A 176 -10.69 2.67 9.46
N LEU A 177 -10.96 3.53 10.45
CA LEU A 177 -11.21 4.98 10.27
C LEU A 177 -12.22 5.32 9.16
N ASN A 178 -13.33 4.58 9.07
CA ASN A 178 -14.39 4.69 8.04
C ASN A 178 -14.00 4.26 6.62
N GLU A 179 -12.83 3.66 6.45
CA GLU A 179 -12.40 3.03 5.21
C GLU A 179 -12.48 1.51 5.34
N ASN A 180 -12.73 0.84 4.23
CA ASN A 180 -12.85 -0.60 4.15
C ASN A 180 -11.66 -1.16 3.36
N PHE A 181 -10.95 -2.09 3.97
CA PHE A 181 -9.80 -2.75 3.39
C PHE A 181 -10.14 -4.19 3.07
N ASP A 182 -9.79 -4.64 1.86
CA ASP A 182 -9.83 -6.06 1.53
C ASP A 182 -8.79 -6.80 2.37
N VAL A 183 -9.23 -7.89 3.01
CA VAL A 183 -8.35 -8.77 3.80
C VAL A 183 -8.56 -10.21 3.41
N PHE A 184 -7.56 -11.04 3.69
CA PHE A 184 -7.70 -12.49 3.67
C PHE A 184 -7.61 -13.03 5.10
N GLU A 185 -8.67 -13.70 5.56
CA GLU A 185 -8.84 -14.03 6.98
C GLU A 185 -8.95 -15.54 7.20
N TYR A 186 -8.25 -16.03 8.23
CA TYR A 186 -8.42 -17.36 8.82
C TYR A 186 -9.01 -17.20 10.22
N GLU A 187 -10.29 -17.57 10.38
CA GLU A 187 -10.97 -17.54 11.68
C GLU A 187 -10.58 -18.73 12.55
N ASN A 188 -10.49 -18.49 13.85
CA ASN A 188 -10.21 -19.48 14.90
C ASN A 188 -8.91 -20.30 14.70
N ILE A 189 -7.93 -19.79 13.94
CA ILE A 189 -6.74 -20.56 13.54
C ILE A 189 -5.88 -20.98 14.74
N TYR A 190 -5.75 -20.12 15.76
CA TYR A 190 -5.02 -20.41 16.99
C TYR A 190 -5.92 -20.88 18.16
N GLY A 191 -7.21 -21.08 17.89
CA GLY A 191 -8.24 -21.39 18.89
C GLY A 191 -9.49 -20.54 18.71
N GLU A 192 -10.57 -20.92 19.38
CA GLU A 192 -11.84 -20.16 19.36
C GLU A 192 -11.61 -18.71 19.78
N GLY A 193 -12.14 -17.77 18.99
CA GLY A 193 -11.99 -16.33 19.22
C GLY A 193 -10.65 -15.74 18.78
N THR A 194 -9.86 -16.45 17.96
CA THR A 194 -8.62 -15.91 17.36
C THR A 194 -8.72 -15.79 15.86
N ASN A 195 -8.49 -14.61 15.29
CA ASN A 195 -8.54 -14.42 13.84
C ASN A 195 -7.19 -13.94 13.33
N LEU A 196 -6.71 -14.57 12.25
CA LEU A 196 -5.52 -14.12 11.53
C LEU A 196 -5.95 -13.43 10.25
N LYS A 197 -5.60 -12.16 10.10
CA LYS A 197 -5.94 -11.34 8.94
C LYS A 197 -4.68 -10.95 8.19
N PHE A 198 -4.68 -11.10 6.88
CA PHE A 198 -3.65 -10.62 5.99
C PHE A 198 -4.17 -9.45 5.15
N TYR A 199 -3.44 -8.34 5.16
CA TYR A 199 -3.70 -7.13 4.40
C TYR A 199 -2.66 -7.04 3.29
N PRO A 200 -3.05 -7.16 2.02
CA PRO A 200 -2.13 -6.89 0.91
C PRO A 200 -1.61 -5.45 0.99
N GLN A 201 -0.32 -5.25 0.75
CA GLN A 201 0.30 -3.93 0.58
C GLN A 201 0.92 -3.84 -0.82
N LEU A 202 1.42 -2.66 -1.20
CA LEU A 202 2.00 -2.48 -2.53
C LEU A 202 3.26 -3.35 -2.72
N ASN A 203 4.12 -3.41 -1.71
CA ASN A 203 5.38 -4.15 -1.73
C ASN A 203 5.56 -5.02 -0.46
N GLY A 204 4.45 -5.60 0.02
CA GLY A 204 4.45 -6.34 1.27
C GLY A 204 3.09 -6.95 1.59
N VAL A 205 3.05 -7.60 2.75
CA VAL A 205 1.82 -8.05 3.39
C VAL A 205 1.88 -7.69 4.87
N LYS A 206 0.85 -7.02 5.37
CA LYS A 206 0.65 -6.83 6.81
C LYS A 206 -0.18 -7.98 7.33
N ASP A 207 0.09 -8.45 8.55
CA ASP A 207 -0.79 -9.39 9.22
C ASP A 207 -1.18 -8.95 10.62
N GLU A 208 -2.34 -9.39 11.06
CA GLU A 208 -2.88 -9.12 12.39
C GLU A 208 -3.41 -10.41 12.99
N ILE A 209 -2.99 -10.73 14.21
CA ILE A 209 -3.61 -11.77 15.02
C ILE A 209 -4.51 -11.08 16.04
N VAL A 210 -5.82 -11.21 15.85
CA VAL A 210 -6.84 -10.68 16.75
C VAL A 210 -7.21 -11.75 17.77
N LEU A 211 -7.11 -11.42 19.04
CA LEU A 211 -7.58 -12.25 20.15
C LEU A 211 -8.83 -11.57 20.74
N ASN A 212 -9.99 -12.21 20.66
CA ASN A 212 -11.22 -11.69 21.24
C ASN A 212 -11.31 -11.91 22.77
N SER A 213 -10.47 -12.80 23.29
CA SER A 213 -10.32 -13.10 24.72
C SER A 213 -8.96 -13.74 24.98
N ASN A 214 -8.57 -13.85 26.26
CA ASN A 214 -7.39 -14.60 26.63
C ASN A 214 -7.64 -16.10 26.41
N ILE A 215 -6.90 -16.71 25.47
CA ILE A 215 -7.02 -18.12 25.11
C ILE A 215 -6.01 -19.04 25.84
N GLY A 216 -5.31 -18.52 26.85
CA GLY A 216 -4.28 -19.27 27.60
C GLY A 216 -3.03 -19.59 26.78
N GLN A 217 -2.73 -18.79 25.76
CA GLN A 217 -1.58 -18.91 24.86
C GLN A 217 -1.00 -17.53 24.58
N ASN A 218 0.32 -17.42 24.60
CA ASN A 218 1.04 -16.17 24.34
C ASN A 218 2.10 -16.29 23.22
N ILE A 219 2.18 -17.46 22.57
CA ILE A 219 3.10 -17.70 21.44
C ILE A 219 2.28 -18.08 20.21
N PHE A 220 2.51 -17.40 19.10
CA PHE A 220 1.82 -17.62 17.83
C PHE A 220 2.86 -17.89 16.76
N SER A 221 2.73 -18.99 16.00
CA SER A 221 3.81 -19.47 15.13
C SER A 221 3.38 -19.64 13.70
N PHE A 222 4.32 -19.42 12.80
CA PHE A 222 4.21 -19.61 11.36
C PHE A 222 5.38 -20.48 10.89
N GLU A 223 5.14 -21.33 9.90
CA GLU A 223 6.22 -21.89 9.09
C GLU A 223 6.54 -20.86 7.99
N LEU A 224 7.79 -20.41 7.98
CA LEU A 224 8.34 -19.49 6.98
C LEU A 224 9.24 -20.29 6.03
N LYS A 225 8.84 -20.40 4.76
CA LYS A 225 9.64 -21.04 3.71
C LYS A 225 10.22 -19.97 2.80
N THR A 226 11.49 -20.08 2.42
CA THR A 226 12.16 -19.11 1.55
C THR A 226 12.83 -19.80 0.37
N GLU A 227 12.82 -19.15 -0.79
CA GLU A 227 13.55 -19.57 -1.99
C GLU A 227 14.35 -18.37 -2.53
N ASN A 228 15.61 -18.61 -2.92
CA ASN A 228 16.57 -17.59 -3.35
C ASN A 228 16.92 -16.50 -2.31
N CYS A 229 16.44 -16.63 -1.07
CA CYS A 229 16.80 -15.81 0.07
C CYS A 229 16.83 -16.63 1.38
N THR A 230 17.44 -16.08 2.43
CA THR A 230 17.60 -16.68 3.77
C THR A 230 17.01 -15.75 4.81
N ALA A 231 16.30 -16.28 5.81
CA ALA A 231 15.74 -15.48 6.90
C ALA A 231 16.74 -15.33 8.06
N VAL A 232 16.93 -14.10 8.55
CA VAL A 232 17.85 -13.77 9.64
C VAL A 232 17.13 -12.91 10.67
N LEU A 233 17.16 -13.31 11.94
CA LEU A 233 16.71 -12.49 13.07
C LEU A 233 17.83 -11.52 13.47
N ASN A 234 17.54 -10.22 13.44
CA ASN A 234 18.49 -9.16 13.76
C ASN A 234 18.46 -8.78 15.24
N ASP A 235 19.54 -8.15 15.71
CA ASP A 235 19.63 -7.58 17.08
C ASP A 235 18.54 -6.52 17.36
N SER A 236 18.00 -5.89 16.31
CA SER A 236 16.89 -4.94 16.40
C SER A 236 15.53 -5.60 16.65
N GLY A 237 15.44 -6.93 16.63
CA GLY A 237 14.18 -7.67 16.75
C GLY A 237 13.38 -7.78 15.45
N THR A 238 13.92 -7.28 14.34
CA THR A 238 13.38 -7.47 12.98
C THR A 238 13.87 -8.78 12.37
N ILE A 239 13.18 -9.28 11.36
CA ILE A 239 13.69 -10.38 10.51
C ILE A 239 13.96 -9.85 9.11
N SER A 240 15.15 -10.10 8.58
CA SER A 240 15.50 -9.80 7.19
C SER A 240 15.48 -11.07 6.36
N LEU A 241 14.90 -11.01 5.16
CA LEU A 241 15.19 -11.96 4.09
C LEU A 241 16.36 -11.39 3.30
N ILE A 242 17.47 -12.11 3.26
CA ILE A 242 18.69 -11.69 2.58
C ILE A 242 18.99 -12.57 1.38
N ASP A 243 19.42 -11.97 0.28
CA ASP A 243 19.88 -12.70 -0.90
C ASP A 243 21.28 -13.33 -0.69
N LYS A 244 21.79 -14.01 -1.72
CA LYS A 244 23.12 -14.63 -1.70
C LYS A 244 24.29 -13.65 -1.55
N ASP A 245 24.06 -12.37 -1.86
CA ASP A 245 25.05 -11.29 -1.80
C ASP A 245 24.94 -10.48 -0.49
N ASN A 246 24.04 -10.89 0.42
CA ASN A 246 23.67 -10.26 1.69
C ASN A 246 22.93 -8.93 1.56
N ASN A 247 22.25 -8.69 0.44
CA ASN A 247 21.30 -7.57 0.34
C ASN A 247 19.99 -7.99 1.02
N GLU A 248 19.41 -7.10 1.82
CA GLU A 248 18.04 -7.29 2.32
C GLU A 248 17.06 -7.08 1.17
N VAL A 249 16.23 -8.09 0.91
CA VAL A 249 15.22 -8.09 -0.15
C VAL A 249 13.80 -7.97 0.40
N GLN A 250 13.61 -8.26 1.69
CA GLN A 250 12.35 -8.08 2.42
C GLN A 250 12.66 -8.02 3.92
N SER A 251 11.90 -7.25 4.69
CA SER A 251 11.96 -7.30 6.16
C SER A 251 10.59 -7.48 6.81
N PHE A 252 10.62 -8.06 8.01
CA PHE A 252 9.52 -8.16 8.96
C PHE A 252 9.89 -7.26 10.14
N GLN A 253 9.09 -6.23 10.36
CA GLN A 253 9.24 -5.30 11.47
C GLN A 253 9.00 -6.02 12.80
N ALA A 254 9.65 -5.52 13.84
CA ALA A 254 9.50 -6.06 15.19
C ALA A 254 8.01 -6.00 15.59
N PRO A 255 7.44 -7.12 16.08
CA PRO A 255 6.02 -7.20 16.33
C PRO A 255 5.69 -6.48 17.65
N PHE A 256 4.45 -6.02 17.75
CA PHE A 256 3.90 -5.49 18.99
C PHE A 256 2.44 -5.93 19.15
N ALA A 257 1.91 -5.76 20.35
CA ALA A 257 0.52 -6.01 20.65
C ALA A 257 -0.09 -4.79 21.34
N TYR A 258 -1.38 -4.59 21.13
CA TYR A 258 -2.15 -3.57 21.81
C TYR A 258 -3.59 -4.04 22.02
N ASP A 259 -4.23 -3.53 23.05
CA ASP A 259 -5.60 -3.91 23.40
C ASP A 259 -6.61 -2.84 22.96
N CYS A 260 -7.92 -3.06 23.20
CA CYS A 260 -8.95 -2.17 22.67
C CYS A 260 -9.02 -0.79 23.34
N GLU A 261 -8.34 -0.61 24.47
CA GLU A 261 -8.22 0.66 25.17
C GLU A 261 -6.93 1.40 24.83
N TYR A 262 -6.04 0.80 24.00
CA TYR A 262 -4.82 1.45 23.51
C TYR A 262 -5.11 2.76 22.80
N ILE A 263 -4.26 3.74 23.10
CA ILE A 263 -4.43 5.09 22.61
C ILE A 263 -3.26 5.46 21.71
N PHE A 264 -2.06 5.52 22.28
CA PHE A 264 -0.86 5.86 21.55
C PHE A 264 0.40 5.58 22.38
N GLY A 265 1.47 5.17 21.69
CA GLY A 265 2.82 5.19 22.23
C GLY A 265 3.19 3.93 23.00
N VAL A 266 4.48 3.62 22.98
CA VAL A 266 5.02 2.36 23.53
C VAL A 266 5.00 2.25 25.05
N ASN A 267 4.68 3.33 25.78
CA ASN A 267 4.56 3.32 27.25
C ASN A 267 3.10 3.26 27.72
N ASP A 268 2.14 3.23 26.80
CA ASP A 268 0.73 3.00 27.14
C ASP A 268 0.62 1.63 27.82
N GLU A 269 -0.14 1.54 28.93
CA GLU A 269 -0.31 0.26 29.65
C GLU A 269 -1.07 -0.77 28.81
N HIS A 270 -1.80 -0.30 27.79
CA HIS A 270 -2.50 -1.09 26.78
C HIS A 270 -1.63 -1.44 25.56
N TYR A 271 -0.30 -1.20 25.64
CA TYR A 271 0.69 -1.58 24.63
C TYR A 271 1.69 -2.60 25.20
N SER A 272 2.08 -3.59 24.40
CA SER A 272 3.07 -4.59 24.76
C SER A 272 4.04 -4.89 23.62
N LEU A 273 5.33 -4.84 23.91
CA LEU A 273 6.36 -5.25 22.96
C LEU A 273 6.30 -6.78 22.78
N CYS A 274 6.29 -7.23 21.54
CA CYS A 274 6.41 -8.64 21.22
C CYS A 274 7.82 -8.96 20.72
N LYS A 275 8.15 -10.25 20.62
CA LYS A 275 9.45 -10.70 20.13
C LYS A 275 9.27 -11.80 19.12
N TYR A 276 10.09 -11.78 18.07
CA TYR A 276 10.29 -12.95 17.24
C TYR A 276 11.26 -13.92 17.89
N ASP A 277 10.99 -15.21 17.71
CA ASP A 277 11.95 -16.30 17.72
C ASP A 277 11.97 -16.91 16.33
N LEU A 278 13.16 -17.18 15.80
CA LEU A 278 13.33 -17.73 14.46
C LEU A 278 14.22 -18.98 14.53
N LYS A 279 13.63 -20.14 14.29
CA LYS A 279 14.32 -21.42 14.35
C LYS A 279 14.34 -22.08 12.98
N GLU A 280 15.53 -22.26 12.40
CA GLU A 280 15.67 -23.05 11.18
C GLU A 280 15.34 -24.54 11.46
N ILE A 281 14.37 -25.08 10.72
CA ILE A 281 13.93 -26.48 10.78
C ILE A 281 14.74 -27.31 9.78
N SER A 282 14.93 -26.76 8.58
CA SER A 282 15.77 -27.28 7.51
C SER A 282 16.19 -26.11 6.62
N GLN A 283 17.12 -26.34 5.69
CA GLN A 283 17.57 -25.31 4.76
C GLN A 283 16.37 -24.59 4.08
N GLY A 284 16.28 -23.27 4.26
CA GLY A 284 15.20 -22.44 3.70
C GLY A 284 13.83 -22.65 4.33
N ASN A 285 13.74 -23.29 5.49
CA ASN A 285 12.49 -23.51 6.21
C ASN A 285 12.65 -23.21 7.71
N TYR A 286 11.84 -22.32 8.24
CA TYR A 286 11.95 -21.78 9.58
C TYR A 286 10.62 -21.89 10.33
N LEU A 287 10.69 -22.14 11.63
CA LEU A 287 9.61 -21.85 12.56
C LEU A 287 9.79 -20.41 13.03
N LEU A 288 8.90 -19.54 12.60
CA LEU A 288 8.79 -18.15 13.05
C LEU A 288 7.76 -18.08 14.17
N SER A 289 8.14 -17.66 15.37
CA SER A 289 7.24 -17.53 16.51
C SER A 289 7.21 -16.11 17.03
N ILE A 290 6.01 -15.60 17.32
CA ILE A 290 5.77 -14.31 17.96
C ILE A 290 5.41 -14.59 19.42
N ALA A 291 6.19 -14.05 20.34
CA ALA A 291 5.93 -14.11 21.78
C ALA A 291 5.40 -12.78 22.29
N VAL A 292 4.20 -12.80 22.85
CA VAL A 292 3.58 -11.69 23.58
C VAL A 292 3.86 -11.88 25.08
N ASP A 293 3.97 -10.79 25.83
CA ASP A 293 4.10 -10.85 27.28
C ASP A 293 2.88 -11.56 27.90
N SER A 294 3.14 -12.70 28.54
CA SER A 294 2.10 -13.52 29.17
C SER A 294 1.49 -12.82 30.38
N ASP A 295 2.28 -12.12 31.19
CA ASP A 295 1.76 -11.44 32.38
C ASP A 295 0.86 -10.28 31.96
N TRP A 296 1.23 -9.57 30.89
CA TRP A 296 0.37 -8.56 30.27
C TRP A 296 -0.95 -9.16 29.77
N LEU A 297 -0.94 -10.22 28.96
CA LEU A 297 -2.18 -10.85 28.47
C LEU A 297 -3.13 -11.34 29.59
N ASN A 298 -2.58 -11.70 30.75
CA ASN A 298 -3.33 -12.19 31.92
C ASN A 298 -3.68 -11.08 32.94
N ALA A 299 -3.28 -9.83 32.70
CA ALA A 299 -3.55 -8.75 33.63
C ALA A 299 -5.03 -8.36 33.62
N ASP A 300 -5.58 -8.03 34.81
CA ASP A 300 -6.94 -7.52 34.96
C ASP A 300 -7.15 -6.17 34.22
N THR A 301 -6.06 -5.49 33.86
CA THR A 301 -6.06 -4.21 33.13
C THR A 301 -6.14 -4.40 31.61
N THR A 302 -5.89 -5.60 31.08
CA THR A 302 -5.90 -5.85 29.63
C THR A 302 -7.31 -6.04 29.11
N SER A 303 -7.69 -5.18 28.17
CA SER A 303 -9.05 -5.08 27.63
C SER A 303 -9.12 -5.66 26.22
N TYR A 304 -9.76 -6.82 26.10
CA TYR A 304 -9.90 -7.50 24.81
C TYR A 304 -10.97 -6.84 23.92
N PRO A 305 -10.81 -6.82 22.59
CA PRO A 305 -9.83 -7.59 21.81
C PRO A 305 -8.39 -7.04 21.88
N VAL A 306 -7.43 -7.96 21.85
CA VAL A 306 -6.00 -7.67 21.67
C VAL A 306 -5.65 -7.91 20.20
N ILE A 307 -4.89 -6.99 19.60
CA ILE A 307 -4.34 -7.10 18.26
C ILE A 307 -2.82 -7.26 18.37
N ILE A 308 -2.27 -8.31 17.77
CA ILE A 308 -0.84 -8.52 17.59
C ILE A 308 -0.51 -8.19 16.13
N ASP A 309 0.38 -7.23 15.93
CA ASP A 309 0.69 -6.64 14.61
C ASP A 309 2.16 -6.88 14.26
N PRO A 310 2.48 -8.00 13.59
CA PRO A 310 3.66 -8.13 12.75
C PRO A 310 3.39 -7.49 11.37
N THR A 311 4.29 -6.61 10.93
CA THR A 311 4.18 -5.98 9.61
C THR A 311 5.43 -6.25 8.78
N THR A 312 5.29 -6.60 7.51
CA THR A 312 6.43 -6.60 6.58
C THR A 312 6.64 -5.22 5.99
N SER A 313 7.87 -4.84 5.67
CA SER A 313 8.17 -3.53 5.07
C SER A 313 9.20 -3.63 3.97
N HIS A 314 9.00 -2.84 2.91
CA HIS A 314 10.00 -2.55 1.90
C HIS A 314 9.97 -1.05 1.58
N ILE A 315 10.24 -0.22 2.60
CA ILE A 315 10.19 1.24 2.52
C ILE A 315 11.54 1.76 2.03
N SER A 316 11.54 2.70 1.08
CA SER A 316 12.78 3.36 0.65
C SER A 316 12.60 4.85 0.37
N ASN A 317 13.71 5.61 0.48
CA ASN A 317 13.91 6.98 -0.01
C ASN A 317 13.13 8.14 0.66
N MET A 318 12.24 7.87 1.60
CA MET A 318 11.55 8.88 2.42
C MET A 318 11.77 8.58 3.91
N TYR A 319 12.04 9.60 4.70
CA TYR A 319 12.25 9.48 6.15
C TYR A 319 11.30 10.39 6.90
N ASP A 320 10.76 9.88 7.99
CA ASP A 320 10.21 10.67 9.06
C ASP A 320 10.94 10.38 10.37
N LEU A 321 10.87 11.33 11.30
CA LEU A 321 11.43 11.16 12.63
C LEU A 321 10.61 11.97 13.63
N PRO A 322 9.87 11.32 14.54
CA PRO A 322 9.31 12.01 15.68
C PRO A 322 10.42 12.37 16.68
N ILE A 323 10.35 13.58 17.23
CA ILE A 323 11.22 14.06 18.31
C ILE A 323 10.38 14.66 19.43
N HIS A 324 10.72 14.32 20.68
CA HIS A 324 9.93 14.66 21.86
C HIS A 324 10.77 15.31 22.97
N THR A 325 10.19 16.23 23.75
CA THR A 325 10.92 16.83 24.89
C THR A 325 11.11 15.90 26.07
N LYS A 326 10.20 14.93 26.28
CA LYS A 326 10.21 14.02 27.44
C LYS A 326 10.64 12.59 27.12
N ARG A 327 10.72 12.21 25.85
CA ARG A 327 11.14 10.88 25.41
C ARG A 327 12.26 10.98 24.37
N THR A 328 13.28 10.15 24.54
CA THR A 328 14.33 9.98 23.54
C THR A 328 13.82 9.01 22.48
N THR A 329 13.83 9.42 21.22
CA THR A 329 13.58 8.55 20.08
C THR A 329 14.92 8.05 19.53
N THR A 330 15.04 6.75 19.25
CA THR A 330 16.23 6.17 18.64
C THR A 330 15.83 5.49 17.34
N GLY A 331 15.90 6.23 16.22
CA GLY A 331 15.48 5.74 14.90
C GLY A 331 13.99 5.92 14.62
N ALA A 332 13.61 5.84 13.34
CA ALA A 332 12.22 5.95 12.86
C ALA A 332 11.33 4.73 13.22
N THR A 333 11.92 3.65 13.74
CA THR A 333 11.29 2.32 13.76
C THR A 333 10.50 1.99 15.02
N VAL A 334 10.41 2.89 16.00
CA VAL A 334 9.82 2.57 17.33
C VAL A 334 8.86 3.62 17.87
N ASP A 335 8.57 4.68 17.11
CA ASP A 335 7.74 5.76 17.61
C ASP A 335 6.82 6.34 16.54
N ASN A 336 5.60 6.69 16.96
CA ASN A 336 4.59 7.25 16.07
C ASN A 336 4.87 8.72 15.79
N ASN A 337 4.70 9.12 14.54
CA ASN A 337 4.69 10.53 14.17
C ASN A 337 3.69 11.30 15.03
N SER A 338 4.22 12.28 15.77
CA SER A 338 3.44 13.10 16.67
C SER A 338 3.83 14.56 16.53
N VAL A 339 2.83 15.44 16.68
CA VAL A 339 2.99 16.89 16.70
C VAL A 339 2.20 17.48 17.85
N GLY A 340 2.62 18.64 18.35
CA GLY A 340 1.89 19.33 19.42
C GLY A 340 2.42 18.99 20.80
N THR A 341 1.53 18.92 21.81
CA THR A 341 1.93 18.68 23.20
C THR A 341 1.05 17.60 23.83
N SER A 342 1.67 16.64 24.51
CA SER A 342 0.97 15.65 25.35
C SER A 342 1.64 15.52 26.73
N THR A 343 0.92 14.96 27.69
CA THR A 343 1.45 14.72 29.04
C THR A 343 2.65 13.78 28.99
N GLU A 344 2.56 12.71 28.19
CA GLU A 344 3.57 11.67 28.06
C GLU A 344 4.82 12.16 27.29
N LEU A 345 4.63 12.70 26.08
CA LEU A 345 5.75 13.04 25.18
C LEU A 345 6.31 14.44 25.43
N GLY A 346 5.55 15.29 26.14
CA GLY A 346 5.83 16.71 26.19
C GLY A 346 5.57 17.33 24.83
N THR A 347 6.47 18.19 24.35
CA THR A 347 6.32 18.79 23.01
C THR A 347 6.91 17.85 21.96
N SER A 348 6.12 17.58 20.93
CA SER A 348 6.45 16.69 19.82
C SER A 348 6.54 17.45 18.51
N ARG A 349 7.48 17.03 17.65
CA ARG A 349 7.56 17.43 16.24
C ARG A 349 7.87 16.20 15.41
N THR A 350 7.34 16.17 14.21
CA THR A 350 7.72 15.20 13.18
C THR A 350 8.63 15.89 12.18
N LEU A 351 9.84 15.38 12.02
CA LEU A 351 10.74 15.76 10.93
C LEU A 351 10.38 14.90 9.73
N VAL A 352 10.29 15.51 8.54
CA VAL A 352 9.92 14.80 7.31
C VAL A 352 10.92 15.16 6.23
N LYS A 353 11.42 14.14 5.53
CA LYS A 353 12.31 14.29 4.38
C LYS A 353 11.81 13.40 3.27
N PHE A 354 11.53 14.04 2.15
CA PHE A 354 11.29 13.40 0.88
C PHE A 354 12.37 13.83 -0.10
N GLN A 355 12.76 12.93 -0.99
CA GLN A 355 13.63 13.29 -2.10
C GLN A 355 12.79 14.04 -3.13
N LYS A 356 13.29 15.18 -3.59
CA LYS A 356 12.65 15.90 -4.68
C LYS A 356 12.80 15.05 -5.94
N PRO A 357 11.71 14.66 -6.64
CA PRO A 357 11.79 13.94 -7.90
C PRO A 357 12.74 14.62 -8.88
N SER A 358 13.45 13.82 -9.68
CA SER A 358 14.47 14.28 -10.63
C SER A 358 13.84 15.11 -11.77
N GLU A 359 12.56 14.89 -12.00
CA GLU A 359 11.65 15.46 -12.98
C GLU A 359 11.40 16.93 -12.70
N ILE A 360 11.29 17.29 -11.41
CA ILE A 360 11.23 18.69 -10.97
C ILE A 360 12.64 19.30 -11.13
N LYS A 361 12.95 19.80 -12.33
CA LYS A 361 14.25 20.41 -12.63
C LYS A 361 14.51 21.63 -11.75
N ALA A 362 15.78 21.98 -11.54
CA ALA A 362 16.17 23.07 -10.65
C ALA A 362 15.59 24.46 -11.03
N TYR A 363 15.20 24.62 -12.31
CA TYR A 363 14.55 25.82 -12.84
C TYR A 363 13.03 25.67 -13.01
N ALA A 364 12.44 24.56 -12.60
CA ALA A 364 11.00 24.36 -12.65
C ALA A 364 10.31 25.31 -11.67
N LYS A 365 9.26 25.99 -12.13
CA LYS A 365 8.37 26.74 -11.24
C LYS A 365 7.39 25.76 -10.61
N ILE A 366 7.47 25.59 -9.30
CA ILE A 366 6.48 24.83 -8.54
C ILE A 366 5.24 25.72 -8.36
N ASN A 367 4.14 25.40 -9.05
CA ASN A 367 2.90 26.16 -8.94
C ASN A 367 2.14 25.85 -7.63
N SER A 368 2.18 24.59 -7.21
CA SER A 368 1.63 24.11 -5.94
C SER A 368 2.35 22.83 -5.52
N ALA A 369 2.31 22.51 -4.23
CA ALA A 369 2.84 21.27 -3.67
C ALA A 369 1.98 20.91 -2.47
N TYR A 370 1.55 19.65 -2.32
CA TYR A 370 0.66 19.23 -1.23
C TYR A 370 1.34 18.19 -0.34
N TYR A 371 1.02 18.23 0.95
CA TYR A 371 1.49 17.32 1.98
C TYR A 371 0.29 17.01 2.87
N TRP A 372 -0.08 15.74 2.90
CA TRP A 372 -1.29 15.26 3.53
C TRP A 372 -0.93 14.54 4.82
N THR A 373 -1.61 14.89 5.91
CA THR A 373 -1.44 14.23 7.21
C THR A 373 -2.81 13.98 7.81
N ARG A 374 -3.03 12.79 8.36
CA ARG A 374 -4.24 12.45 9.11
C ARG A 374 -3.90 12.32 10.60
N GLU A 375 -4.76 12.87 11.45
CA GLU A 375 -4.68 12.73 12.91
C GLU A 375 -5.39 11.42 13.28
N LEU A 376 -4.67 10.50 13.94
CA LEU A 376 -5.14 9.12 14.15
C LEU A 376 -5.68 8.87 15.57
N THR A 377 -5.44 9.77 16.53
CA THR A 377 -5.84 9.55 17.94
C THR A 377 -7.31 9.87 18.20
N GLY A 378 -7.95 10.71 17.37
CA GLY A 378 -9.33 11.15 17.58
C GLY A 378 -9.52 12.02 18.84
N ARG A 379 -8.43 12.45 19.49
CA ARG A 379 -8.44 13.20 20.76
C ARG A 379 -8.19 14.69 20.60
N THR A 380 -8.08 15.15 19.36
CA THR A 380 -7.83 16.54 19.04
C THR A 380 -9.14 17.27 18.79
N SER A 381 -9.54 18.15 19.71
CA SER A 381 -10.75 18.98 19.53
C SER A 381 -10.50 20.17 18.60
N ASN A 382 -9.33 20.79 18.69
CA ASN A 382 -8.90 21.92 17.87
C ASN A 382 -7.37 22.11 17.99
N PHE A 383 -6.62 21.85 16.92
CA PHE A 383 -5.16 21.93 16.89
C PHE A 383 -4.67 22.53 15.59
N THR A 384 -3.73 23.47 15.66
CA THR A 384 -3.11 24.01 14.44
C THR A 384 -1.79 23.30 14.18
N CYS A 385 -1.75 22.48 13.14
CA CYS A 385 -0.53 21.89 12.62
C CYS A 385 0.18 22.89 11.70
N GLY A 386 1.46 23.16 11.96
CA GLY A 386 2.27 24.10 11.19
C GLY A 386 3.45 23.43 10.50
N ILE A 387 3.69 23.79 9.24
CA ILE A 387 4.81 23.29 8.46
C ILE A 387 5.92 24.35 8.43
N TYR A 388 7.16 23.90 8.70
CA TYR A 388 8.35 24.75 8.74
C TYR A 388 9.47 24.13 7.92
N LYS A 389 10.25 24.98 7.23
CA LYS A 389 11.41 24.52 6.45
C LYS A 389 12.58 24.21 7.36
N ILE A 390 13.05 22.97 7.36
CA ILE A 390 14.32 22.59 8.01
C ILE A 390 15.50 23.20 7.23
N THR A 391 16.48 23.76 7.92
CA THR A 391 17.60 24.52 7.33
C THR A 391 18.98 23.91 7.61
N SER A 392 19.07 22.86 8.41
CA SER A 392 20.29 22.08 8.62
C SER A 392 20.08 20.59 8.34
N SER A 393 21.18 19.87 8.15
CA SER A 393 21.17 18.42 7.97
C SER A 393 20.58 17.71 9.19
N TRP A 394 19.87 16.63 8.94
CA TRP A 394 19.38 15.71 9.96
C TRP A 394 19.37 14.28 9.44
N ASN A 395 19.31 13.33 10.36
CA ASN A 395 19.17 11.89 10.15
C ASN A 395 18.29 11.30 11.27
N GLU A 396 17.99 10.01 11.18
CA GLU A 396 17.07 9.31 12.09
C GLU A 396 17.59 9.16 13.54
N ASN A 397 18.81 9.62 13.83
CA ASN A 397 19.37 9.67 15.19
C ASN A 397 19.21 11.06 15.85
N ASN A 398 18.58 12.03 15.19
CA ASN A 398 18.35 13.34 15.80
C ASN A 398 17.34 13.25 16.95
N LEU A 399 17.65 13.95 18.04
CA LEU A 399 16.83 14.03 19.25
C LEU A 399 16.20 15.41 19.35
N TRP A 400 15.30 15.63 20.31
CA TRP A 400 14.82 16.99 20.61
C TRP A 400 15.96 17.96 20.97
N SER A 401 16.95 17.48 21.73
CA SER A 401 18.13 18.25 22.15
C SER A 401 19.08 18.56 20.99
N THR A 402 19.15 17.68 19.98
CA THR A 402 19.99 17.82 18.78
C THR A 402 19.17 18.11 17.53
N ARG A 403 17.94 18.61 17.69
CA ARG A 403 17.01 18.83 16.57
C ARG A 403 17.62 19.79 15.55
N PRO A 404 17.33 19.61 14.26
CA PRO A 404 17.84 20.52 13.25
C PRO A 404 17.25 21.92 13.43
N THR A 405 18.03 22.90 13.02
CA THR A 405 17.54 24.27 12.82
C THR A 405 16.48 24.29 11.73
N TYR A 406 15.51 25.18 11.87
CA TYR A 406 14.45 25.40 10.90
C TYR A 406 14.19 26.90 10.77
N ASN A 407 13.60 27.31 9.66
CA ASN A 407 13.17 28.68 9.44
C ASN A 407 12.01 29.00 10.40
N GLY A 408 12.16 30.05 11.22
CA GLY A 408 11.10 30.49 12.14
C GLY A 408 9.83 30.98 11.44
N THR A 409 9.92 31.32 10.15
CA THR A 409 8.76 31.62 9.31
C THR A 409 8.02 30.33 8.96
N GLN A 410 6.77 30.25 9.39
CA GLN A 410 5.85 29.17 9.03
C GLN A 410 5.55 29.21 7.53
N ILE A 411 5.67 28.07 6.85
CA ILE A 411 5.30 27.95 5.43
C ILE A 411 3.78 28.00 5.30
N THR A 412 3.08 27.16 6.09
CA THR A 412 1.61 27.14 6.16
C THR A 412 1.13 26.55 7.47
N ALA A 413 -0.15 26.74 7.76
CA ALA A 413 -0.84 26.20 8.93
C ALA A 413 -2.16 25.57 8.51
N ARG A 414 -2.54 24.47 9.17
CA ARG A 414 -3.88 23.93 9.10
C ARG A 414 -4.45 23.64 10.46
N ASN A 415 -5.70 24.04 10.65
CA ASN A 415 -6.46 23.70 11.82
C ASN A 415 -7.10 22.33 11.62
N ILE A 416 -6.81 21.40 12.52
CA ILE A 416 -7.34 20.05 12.61
C ILE A 416 -8.36 20.05 13.75
N ASN A 417 -9.60 19.72 13.42
CA ASN A 417 -10.74 19.65 14.34
C ASN A 417 -11.80 18.67 13.82
N SER A 418 -12.86 18.44 14.59
CA SER A 418 -13.95 17.50 14.26
C SER A 418 -14.76 17.82 13.00
N ALA A 419 -14.59 18.99 12.39
CA ALA A 419 -15.19 19.36 11.11
C ALA A 419 -14.23 19.22 9.92
N SER A 420 -13.01 18.73 10.15
CA SER A 420 -12.06 18.42 9.07
C SER A 420 -12.63 17.25 8.27
N THR A 421 -12.76 17.42 6.96
CA THR A 421 -13.25 16.37 6.04
C THR A 421 -12.15 16.01 5.07
N ASP A 422 -12.02 14.71 4.79
CA ASP A 422 -11.18 14.23 3.69
C ASP A 422 -11.92 14.53 2.39
N SER A 423 -11.52 15.58 1.67
CA SER A 423 -12.17 15.96 0.41
C SER A 423 -11.14 16.10 -0.70
N SER A 424 -11.24 15.22 -1.71
CA SER A 424 -10.50 15.35 -2.97
C SER A 424 -10.90 16.60 -3.78
N THR A 425 -12.07 17.16 -3.52
CA THR A 425 -12.56 18.41 -4.13
C THR A 425 -12.26 19.67 -3.32
N ASN A 426 -11.84 19.51 -2.07
CA ASN A 426 -11.43 20.59 -1.18
C ASN A 426 -10.13 20.17 -0.48
N PRO A 427 -9.03 20.01 -1.25
CA PRO A 427 -7.79 19.54 -0.67
C PRO A 427 -7.38 20.49 0.46
N PRO A 428 -6.92 20.02 1.63
CA PRO A 428 -6.12 20.79 2.58
C PRO A 428 -4.93 21.44 1.86
N CYS A 429 -5.21 22.57 1.23
CA CYS A 429 -4.33 23.38 0.42
C CYS A 429 -2.97 23.60 1.08
N LEU A 430 -1.92 23.22 0.37
CA LEU A 430 -0.67 23.96 0.43
C LEU A 430 -0.64 24.79 -0.84
N ASN A 431 -1.06 26.05 -0.71
CA ASN A 431 -0.73 27.05 -1.71
C ASN A 431 0.57 27.71 -1.24
N THR A 432 1.66 27.47 -1.95
CA THR A 432 2.91 28.20 -1.76
C THR A 432 3.02 29.21 -2.88
N ASP A 433 2.25 30.29 -2.76
CA ASP A 433 2.55 31.53 -3.46
C ASP A 433 3.50 32.37 -2.61
N ASN A 434 4.56 32.86 -3.26
CA ASN A 434 5.61 33.80 -2.82
C ASN A 434 6.81 33.19 -2.07
N GLN A 435 7.85 32.77 -2.81
CA GLN A 435 8.99 33.65 -3.17
C GLN A 435 9.65 33.20 -4.47
#